data_AF-A0A8T6N5X4-F1
#
_entry.id   AF-A0A8T6N5X4-F1
#
_cell.length_a   1.000
_cell.length_b   1.000
_cell.length_c   1.000
_cell.angle_alpha   90.00
_cell.angle_beta   90.00
_cell.angle_gamma   90.00
#
_symmetry.space_group_name_H-M   'P 1'
#
loop_
_entity.id
_entity.type
_entity.pdbx_description
1 polymer ?
#
loop_
_entity_poly.entity_id
_entity_poly.type
_entity_poly.pdbx_seq_one_letter_code
_entity_poly.pdbx_strand_id
1 'polypeptide(L)'
;MTEGAQRLIGDSQTTKKGAMRGFFLAAMMLLVPLGGLVSADEGPGPDDDHGPINLAIILHMHQPYYKNIETGFYELPWVRVHGSHEYIDSPGILGMYPGTNITYNVVPSLIEQLEDYALPSTMDLHLQLARSNWVTDSDGFATGYPTDLSEWDLSQMMFEYFRIQPWVYDVDSGHPDLGWMAPASQSYGDLRNGLDNGDPALVREYVPVPGDSRSPKSGLIFHPQQLLDLTVLFHLFQNSGPLVRGEYDYLLTNNAVSTDMQSIFEKQAPYTTNDLATVLDYQSQQMLNVMPLYSNLANTSQVELTTTPKYHPIMPLLAMPGWTYEDGIPVEKTSWISDVEDQVSEGLD
;
A
#
# COMPACT_ATOMS: atom_id res chain seq x y z
N MET A 1 -21.19 -3.54 39.26
CA MET A 1 -20.86 -4.98 39.20
C MET A 1 -19.76 -5.11 38.15
N THR A 2 -18.51 -4.81 38.54
CA THR A 2 -17.47 -5.76 39.02
C THR A 2 -17.06 -6.71 37.89
N GLU A 3 -15.96 -6.40 37.19
CA GLU A 3 -14.57 -6.84 37.47
C GLU A 3 -14.22 -8.10 36.66
N GLY A 4 -13.11 -8.08 35.92
CA GLY A 4 -12.60 -9.28 35.25
C GLY A 4 -11.55 -9.08 34.16
N ALA A 5 -10.48 -8.33 34.42
CA ALA A 5 -9.24 -8.44 33.64
C ALA A 5 -8.05 -8.36 34.59
N GLN A 6 -7.63 -9.51 35.11
CA GLN A 6 -6.43 -9.63 35.93
C GLN A 6 -5.18 -9.68 35.05
N ARG A 7 -4.28 -8.76 35.36
CA ARG A 7 -2.86 -8.72 35.02
C ARG A 7 -2.14 -10.03 35.36
N LEU A 8 -1.18 -10.42 34.53
CA LEU A 8 0.00 -11.15 34.98
C LEU A 8 1.25 -10.42 34.50
N ILE A 9 1.79 -9.61 35.41
CA ILE A 9 3.20 -9.19 35.44
C ILE A 9 3.90 -10.22 36.33
N GLY A 10 4.94 -10.87 35.81
CA GLY A 10 5.86 -11.68 36.59
C GLY A 10 7.27 -11.20 36.30
N ASP A 11 7.91 -10.61 37.30
CA ASP A 11 9.26 -10.05 37.22
C ASP A 11 10.23 -10.83 38.12
N SER A 12 11.48 -10.87 37.64
CA SER A 12 12.76 -11.14 38.34
C SER A 12 13.13 -12.57 38.80
N GLN A 13 14.29 -13.05 38.33
CA GLN A 13 15.58 -12.99 39.07
C GLN A 13 16.69 -13.78 38.33
N THR A 14 17.72 -13.06 37.90
CA THR A 14 19.17 -13.34 37.99
C THR A 14 19.74 -14.76 37.78
N THR A 15 20.74 -14.87 36.89
CA THR A 15 22.10 -15.31 37.27
C THR A 15 23.17 -14.80 36.29
N LYS A 16 24.23 -14.20 36.85
CA LYS A 16 25.50 -13.85 36.19
C LYS A 16 26.34 -15.10 35.91
N LYS A 17 27.09 -15.12 34.79
CA LYS A 17 28.58 -15.22 34.72
C LYS A 17 29.03 -15.77 33.35
N GLY A 18 30.09 -15.19 32.79
CA GLY A 18 30.94 -15.88 31.82
C GLY A 18 31.58 -14.97 30.78
N ALA A 19 32.64 -14.26 31.15
CA ALA A 19 33.55 -13.65 30.19
C ALA A 19 34.49 -14.71 29.61
N MET A 20 34.73 -14.69 28.29
CA MET A 20 35.99 -15.12 27.72
C MET A 20 36.35 -14.31 26.47
N ARG A 21 37.64 -14.00 26.39
CA ARG A 21 38.34 -13.11 25.46
C ARG A 21 38.78 -13.87 24.20
N GLY A 22 38.96 -13.11 23.11
CA GLY A 22 39.93 -13.40 22.04
C GLY A 22 39.39 -14.29 20.91
N PHE A 23 39.80 -14.16 19.65
CA PHE A 23 41.01 -13.58 19.08
C PHE A 23 40.82 -13.49 17.54
N PHE A 24 41.39 -12.44 16.94
CA PHE A 24 42.08 -12.39 15.63
C PHE A 24 41.36 -12.58 14.28
N LEU A 25 41.47 -11.52 13.47
CA LEU A 25 41.50 -11.53 12.01
C LEU A 25 42.57 -12.49 11.46
N ALA A 26 42.19 -13.27 10.45
CA ALA A 26 43.06 -13.62 9.34
C ALA A 26 42.23 -13.66 8.05
N ALA A 27 42.51 -12.72 7.15
CA ALA A 27 41.99 -12.71 5.80
C ALA A 27 42.58 -13.89 5.01
N MET A 28 41.74 -14.63 4.30
CA MET A 28 42.17 -15.61 3.31
C MET A 28 41.27 -15.50 2.09
N MET A 29 41.74 -14.73 1.10
CA MET A 29 41.27 -14.82 -0.28
C MET A 29 41.49 -16.25 -0.76
N LEU A 30 40.41 -16.94 -1.09
CA LEU A 30 40.43 -18.18 -1.86
C LEU A 30 39.52 -18.00 -3.06
N LEU A 31 40.14 -17.93 -4.24
CA LEU A 31 39.50 -18.13 -5.53
C LEU A 31 38.79 -19.49 -5.52
N VAL A 32 37.47 -19.50 -5.70
CA VAL A 32 36.71 -20.71 -5.99
C VAL A 32 36.41 -20.72 -7.50
N PRO A 33 36.73 -21.80 -8.22
CA PRO A 33 36.48 -21.89 -9.66
C PRO A 33 34.99 -22.10 -9.93
N LEU A 34 34.51 -21.50 -11.03
CA LEU A 34 33.26 -21.88 -11.69
C LEU A 34 33.27 -23.39 -11.99
N GLY A 35 32.21 -24.09 -11.59
CA GLY A 35 31.94 -25.45 -12.05
C GLY A 35 31.33 -26.34 -10.96
N GLY A 36 30.01 -26.40 -10.92
CA GLY A 36 29.29 -27.33 -10.06
C GLY A 36 27.79 -27.27 -10.32
N LEU A 37 27.33 -28.07 -11.29
CA LEU A 37 25.93 -28.44 -11.45
C LEU A 37 25.41 -28.99 -10.12
N VAL A 38 24.37 -28.38 -9.57
CA VAL A 38 23.51 -29.07 -8.60
C VAL A 38 22.55 -29.93 -9.41
N SER A 39 22.92 -31.20 -9.59
CA SER A 39 21.94 -32.25 -9.88
C SER A 39 21.43 -32.72 -8.53
N ALA A 40 20.26 -32.24 -8.12
CA ALA A 40 19.49 -32.90 -7.07
C ALA A 40 18.72 -34.05 -7.73
N ASP A 41 19.39 -35.20 -7.87
CA ASP A 41 18.73 -36.48 -8.13
C ASP A 41 18.86 -37.31 -6.84
N GLU A 42 18.03 -36.98 -5.86
CA GLU A 42 17.72 -37.92 -4.79
C GLU A 42 16.65 -38.87 -5.35
N GLY A 43 17.06 -40.11 -5.66
CA GLY A 43 16.16 -41.14 -6.14
C GLY A 43 15.02 -41.42 -5.16
N PRO A 44 13.86 -41.93 -5.64
CA PRO A 44 12.65 -42.03 -4.85
C PRO A 44 12.82 -43.00 -3.67
N GLY A 45 12.40 -42.55 -2.48
CA GLY A 45 12.32 -43.37 -1.29
C GLY A 45 11.22 -44.44 -1.41
N PRO A 46 11.23 -45.47 -0.56
CA PRO A 46 10.34 -46.62 -0.69
C PRO A 46 8.84 -46.37 -0.42
N ASP A 47 8.41 -45.11 -0.27
CA ASP A 47 7.00 -44.71 -0.04
C ASP A 47 6.46 -43.69 -1.08
N ASP A 48 7.21 -43.35 -2.14
CA ASP A 48 6.81 -42.31 -3.10
C ASP A 48 6.05 -42.90 -4.33
N ASP A 49 4.86 -43.49 -4.13
CA ASP A 49 3.96 -43.93 -5.22
C ASP A 49 3.10 -42.78 -5.80
N HIS A 50 3.41 -41.55 -5.43
CA HIS A 50 2.76 -40.35 -5.95
C HIS A 50 3.83 -39.46 -6.58
N GLY A 51 3.69 -39.22 -7.88
CA GLY A 51 4.52 -38.24 -8.60
C GLY A 51 4.41 -36.83 -7.99
N PRO A 52 5.20 -35.86 -8.48
CA PRO A 52 5.17 -34.50 -7.94
C PRO A 52 3.76 -33.90 -7.97
N ILE A 53 3.41 -33.13 -6.94
CA ILE A 53 2.16 -32.38 -6.88
C ILE A 53 2.22 -31.23 -7.88
N ASN A 54 1.23 -31.15 -8.77
CA ASN A 54 1.04 -29.96 -9.60
C ASN A 54 0.37 -28.86 -8.77
N LEU A 55 1.03 -27.73 -8.61
CA LEU A 55 0.52 -26.56 -7.90
C LEU A 55 0.21 -25.45 -8.92
N ALA A 56 -1.01 -24.92 -8.88
CA ALA A 56 -1.40 -23.72 -9.60
C ALA A 56 -1.68 -22.59 -8.61
N ILE A 57 -0.97 -21.47 -8.75
CA ILE A 57 -1.19 -20.26 -7.95
C ILE A 57 -1.86 -19.23 -8.86
N ILE A 58 -3.06 -18.80 -8.47
CA ILE A 58 -3.83 -17.78 -9.18
C ILE A 58 -4.01 -16.59 -8.23
N LEU A 59 -3.44 -15.46 -8.61
CA LEU A 59 -3.58 -14.21 -7.87
C LEU A 59 -4.63 -13.33 -8.55
N HIS A 60 -5.71 -13.04 -7.84
CA HIS A 60 -6.83 -12.25 -8.34
C HIS A 60 -6.71 -10.79 -7.92
N MET A 61 -6.31 -9.92 -8.85
CA MET A 61 -6.08 -8.50 -8.62
C MET A 61 -7.34 -7.69 -8.92
N HIS A 62 -7.99 -7.21 -7.85
CA HIS A 62 -9.24 -6.48 -7.93
C HIS A 62 -9.28 -5.29 -6.98
N GLN A 63 -9.85 -4.19 -7.46
CA GLN A 63 -10.39 -3.10 -6.66
C GLN A 63 -11.78 -2.74 -7.20
N PRO A 64 -12.74 -2.38 -6.32
CA PRO A 64 -13.95 -1.68 -6.75
C PRO A 64 -13.64 -0.46 -7.63
N TYR A 65 -14.62 -0.06 -8.43
CA TYR A 65 -14.52 1.18 -9.21
C TYR A 65 -14.84 2.39 -8.32
N TYR A 66 -13.82 3.19 -8.01
CA TYR A 66 -13.91 4.31 -7.07
C TYR A 66 -14.10 5.68 -7.73
N LYS A 67 -13.95 5.76 -9.05
CA LYS A 67 -14.12 7.00 -9.78
C LYS A 67 -15.59 7.38 -9.85
N ASN A 68 -15.91 8.57 -9.37
CA ASN A 68 -17.18 9.20 -9.62
C ASN A 68 -17.23 9.66 -11.07
N ILE A 69 -18.05 9.01 -11.89
CA ILE A 69 -18.12 9.25 -13.33
C ILE A 69 -18.64 10.65 -13.69
N GLU A 70 -19.36 11.32 -12.78
CA GLU A 70 -19.89 12.66 -13.03
C GLU A 70 -18.82 13.74 -12.80
N THR A 71 -18.00 13.56 -11.76
CA THR A 71 -17.01 14.56 -11.34
C THR A 71 -15.58 14.25 -11.80
N GLY A 72 -15.30 12.99 -12.14
CA GLY A 72 -13.96 12.47 -12.39
C GLY A 72 -13.12 12.27 -11.12
N PHE A 73 -13.68 12.53 -9.94
CA PHE A 73 -12.98 12.44 -8.66
C PHE A 73 -12.99 11.01 -8.12
N TYR A 74 -11.89 10.57 -7.52
CA TYR A 74 -11.81 9.27 -6.86
C TYR A 74 -12.25 9.37 -5.41
N GLU A 75 -13.34 8.69 -5.07
CA GLU A 75 -13.93 8.72 -3.73
C GLU A 75 -13.03 8.03 -2.69
N LEU A 76 -12.20 7.07 -3.12
CA LEU A 76 -11.26 6.35 -2.27
C LEU A 76 -9.93 6.12 -3.00
N PRO A 77 -8.78 6.22 -2.29
CA PRO A 77 -7.46 6.19 -2.91
C PRO A 77 -6.91 4.77 -3.16
N TRP A 78 -7.72 3.72 -2.96
CA TRP A 78 -7.23 2.35 -2.80
C TRP A 78 -6.42 1.82 -3.99
N VAL A 79 -6.77 2.19 -5.22
CA VAL A 79 -6.01 1.81 -6.41
C VAL A 79 -4.60 2.42 -6.37
N ARG A 80 -4.47 3.69 -5.98
CA ARG A 80 -3.17 4.35 -5.82
C ARG A 80 -2.38 3.81 -4.63
N VAL A 81 -3.06 3.61 -3.49
CA VAL A 81 -2.45 3.04 -2.27
C VAL A 81 -1.82 1.68 -2.56
N HIS A 82 -2.53 0.81 -3.28
CA HIS A 82 -2.03 -0.51 -3.61
C HIS A 82 -1.15 -0.55 -4.87
N GLY A 83 -1.31 0.43 -5.76
CA GLY A 83 -0.56 0.56 -7.01
C GLY A 83 0.95 0.62 -6.80
N SER A 84 1.41 1.60 -6.01
CA SER A 84 2.85 1.83 -5.78
C SER A 84 3.49 0.90 -4.73
N HIS A 85 2.74 -0.08 -4.22
CA HIS A 85 3.18 -1.03 -3.20
C HIS A 85 2.90 -2.47 -3.64
N GLU A 86 1.73 -3.05 -3.37
CA GLU A 86 1.47 -4.48 -3.58
C GLU A 86 1.38 -4.88 -5.06
N TYR A 87 0.81 -4.03 -5.92
CA TYR A 87 0.72 -4.32 -7.36
C TYR A 87 2.07 -4.21 -8.08
N ILE A 88 3.08 -3.58 -7.44
CA ILE A 88 4.47 -3.60 -7.92
C ILE A 88 5.26 -4.74 -7.28
N ASP A 89 5.14 -4.93 -5.97
CA ASP A 89 5.89 -5.93 -5.23
C ASP A 89 5.54 -7.35 -5.70
N SER A 90 4.27 -7.63 -5.99
CA SER A 90 3.85 -8.96 -6.43
C SER A 90 4.59 -9.44 -7.68
N PRO A 91 4.58 -8.71 -8.82
CA PRO A 91 5.41 -9.09 -9.97
C PRO A 91 6.91 -8.90 -9.70
N GLY A 92 7.33 -7.88 -8.96
CA GLY A 92 8.73 -7.64 -8.62
C GLY A 92 9.40 -8.83 -7.92
N ILE A 93 8.77 -9.33 -6.86
CA ILE A 93 9.20 -10.51 -6.11
C ILE A 93 9.18 -11.75 -7.01
N LEU A 94 8.12 -11.95 -7.81
CA LEU A 94 8.03 -13.10 -8.70
C LEU A 94 9.21 -13.18 -9.69
N GLY A 95 9.64 -12.05 -10.24
CA GLY A 95 10.76 -12.01 -11.16
C GLY A 95 12.09 -12.44 -10.54
N MET A 96 12.22 -12.46 -9.20
CA MET A 96 13.41 -12.97 -8.50
C MET A 96 13.48 -14.50 -8.52
N TYR A 97 12.36 -15.17 -8.84
CA TYR A 97 12.22 -16.63 -8.83
C TYR A 97 11.78 -17.16 -10.21
N PRO A 98 12.63 -17.07 -11.26
CA PRO A 98 12.26 -17.37 -12.65
C PRO A 98 11.78 -18.81 -12.90
N GLY A 99 12.04 -19.75 -11.97
CA GLY A 99 11.52 -21.12 -12.03
C GLY A 99 10.08 -21.29 -11.52
N THR A 100 9.43 -20.21 -11.05
CA THR A 100 8.07 -20.23 -10.51
C THR A 100 7.10 -19.61 -11.51
N ASN A 101 6.06 -20.35 -11.88
CA ASN A 101 4.98 -19.86 -12.74
C ASN A 101 3.76 -19.44 -11.91
N ILE A 102 3.15 -18.32 -12.26
CA ILE A 102 1.94 -17.79 -11.61
C ILE A 102 0.95 -17.30 -12.68
N THR A 103 -0.34 -17.50 -12.44
CA THR A 103 -1.41 -16.85 -13.21
C THR A 103 -1.88 -15.62 -12.46
N TYR A 104 -1.86 -14.46 -13.10
CA TYR A 104 -2.54 -13.26 -12.60
C TYR A 104 -3.89 -13.12 -13.30
N ASN A 105 -4.95 -12.94 -12.52
CA ASN A 105 -6.18 -12.35 -13.02
C ASN A 105 -6.17 -10.86 -12.71
N VAL A 106 -6.32 -10.00 -13.71
CA VAL A 106 -6.38 -8.56 -13.50
C VAL A 106 -7.73 -8.06 -13.99
N VAL A 107 -8.50 -7.45 -13.09
CA VAL A 107 -9.83 -6.93 -13.42
C VAL A 107 -9.69 -5.70 -14.33
N PRO A 108 -10.43 -5.60 -15.44
CA PRO A 108 -10.33 -4.46 -16.37
C PRO A 108 -10.60 -3.10 -15.72
N SER A 109 -11.60 -3.00 -14.84
CA SER A 109 -11.87 -1.76 -14.10
C SER A 109 -10.75 -1.37 -13.12
N LEU A 110 -9.88 -2.31 -12.72
CA LEU A 110 -8.66 -1.97 -11.98
C LEU A 110 -7.61 -1.36 -12.92
N ILE A 111 -7.43 -1.92 -14.12
CA ILE A 111 -6.50 -1.40 -15.13
C ILE A 111 -6.85 0.05 -15.48
N GLU A 112 -8.13 0.32 -15.79
CA GLU A 112 -8.61 1.69 -16.11
C GLU A 112 -8.23 2.68 -14.99
N GLN A 113 -8.42 2.29 -13.74
CA GLN A 113 -8.10 3.16 -12.61
C GLN A 113 -6.59 3.32 -12.38
N LEU A 114 -5.78 2.30 -12.64
CA LEU A 114 -4.32 2.39 -12.59
C LEU A 114 -3.79 3.38 -13.65
N GLU A 115 -4.33 3.29 -14.86
CA GLU A 115 -4.01 4.21 -15.96
C GLU A 115 -4.43 5.65 -15.65
N ASP A 116 -5.62 5.84 -15.10
CA ASP A 116 -6.08 7.15 -14.66
C ASP A 116 -5.14 7.73 -13.59
N TYR A 117 -4.74 6.95 -12.58
CA TYR A 117 -3.82 7.43 -11.54
C TYR A 117 -2.40 7.75 -12.06
N ALA A 118 -2.05 7.28 -13.25
CA ALA A 118 -0.82 7.70 -13.91
C ALA A 118 -0.91 9.11 -14.53
N LEU A 119 -2.11 9.69 -14.63
CA LEU A 119 -2.32 11.06 -15.09
C LEU A 119 -2.19 12.07 -13.94
N PRO A 120 -1.39 13.14 -14.10
CA PRO A 120 -1.24 14.17 -13.06
C PRO A 120 -2.55 14.85 -12.65
N SER A 121 -3.56 14.85 -13.53
CA SER A 121 -4.88 15.44 -13.29
C SER A 121 -5.78 14.61 -12.38
N THR A 122 -5.47 13.34 -12.17
CA THR A 122 -6.30 12.45 -11.34
C THR A 122 -6.19 12.85 -9.89
N MET A 123 -7.35 12.95 -9.23
CA MET A 123 -7.45 13.47 -7.88
C MET A 123 -8.31 12.55 -7.02
N ASP A 124 -7.83 12.33 -5.80
CA ASP A 124 -8.58 11.81 -4.68
C ASP A 124 -8.43 12.76 -3.48
N LEU A 125 -9.17 12.47 -2.42
CA LEU A 125 -9.22 13.29 -1.23
C LEU A 125 -7.85 13.55 -0.59
N HIS A 126 -6.95 12.57 -0.61
CA HIS A 126 -5.63 12.68 0.02
C HIS A 126 -4.67 13.45 -0.88
N LEU A 127 -4.71 13.23 -2.20
CA LEU A 127 -3.96 14.03 -3.16
C LEU A 127 -4.39 15.50 -3.15
N GLN A 128 -5.68 15.79 -2.96
CA GLN A 128 -6.19 17.15 -2.89
C GLN A 128 -5.57 17.91 -1.71
N LEU A 129 -5.52 17.29 -0.51
CA LEU A 129 -4.82 17.89 0.62
C LEU A 129 -3.32 17.99 0.37
N ALA A 130 -2.69 16.93 -0.11
CA ALA A 130 -1.24 16.92 -0.32
C ALA A 130 -0.79 18.02 -1.29
N ARG A 131 -1.63 18.37 -2.28
CA ARG A 131 -1.38 19.42 -3.28
C ARG A 131 -1.98 20.79 -2.92
N SER A 132 -2.51 20.95 -1.72
CA SER A 132 -3.09 22.21 -1.23
C SER A 132 -2.03 23.32 -1.04
N ASN A 133 -2.49 24.55 -0.85
CA ASN A 133 -1.62 25.71 -0.73
C ASN A 133 -1.11 25.89 0.71
N TRP A 134 -0.12 25.08 1.09
CA TRP A 134 0.54 25.11 2.40
C TRP A 134 1.18 26.46 2.72
N VAL A 135 1.02 26.92 3.97
CA VAL A 135 1.70 28.11 4.49
C VAL A 135 2.99 27.68 5.17
N THR A 136 4.14 28.04 4.58
CA THR A 136 5.46 27.61 5.05
C THR A 136 6.39 28.75 5.40
N ASP A 137 7.45 28.45 6.13
CA ASP A 137 8.64 29.30 6.21
C ASP A 137 9.53 29.15 4.94
N SER A 138 10.73 29.75 4.98
CA SER A 138 11.68 29.69 3.86
C SER A 138 12.29 28.32 3.63
N ASP A 139 12.26 27.43 4.63
CA ASP A 139 12.85 26.09 4.57
C ASP A 139 11.79 25.03 4.22
N GLY A 140 10.52 25.43 4.08
CA GLY A 140 9.42 24.56 3.67
C GLY A 140 8.71 23.87 4.83
N PHE A 141 8.95 24.28 6.07
CA PHE A 141 8.19 23.81 7.23
C PHE A 141 6.86 24.54 7.34
N ALA A 142 5.79 23.82 7.68
CA ALA A 142 4.46 24.39 7.80
C ALA A 142 4.35 25.30 9.04
N THR A 143 4.04 26.56 8.81
CA THR A 143 3.77 27.56 9.86
C THR A 143 2.27 27.88 9.99
N GLY A 144 1.46 27.42 9.03
CA GLY A 144 0.01 27.55 9.02
C GLY A 144 -0.67 26.43 8.21
N TYR A 145 -1.98 26.28 8.39
CA TYR A 145 -2.78 25.35 7.60
C TYR A 145 -2.84 25.78 6.13
N PRO A 146 -3.16 24.85 5.21
CA PRO A 146 -3.41 25.21 3.81
C PRO A 146 -4.49 26.29 3.67
N THR A 147 -4.25 27.24 2.76
CA THR A 147 -5.10 28.43 2.61
C THR A 147 -6.41 28.19 1.85
N ASP A 148 -6.52 27.03 1.22
CA ASP A 148 -7.61 26.59 0.35
C ASP A 148 -8.49 25.49 0.98
N LEU A 149 -8.31 25.21 2.27
CA LEU A 149 -9.10 24.23 3.01
C LEU A 149 -9.89 24.88 4.15
N SER A 150 -11.13 24.42 4.35
CA SER A 150 -11.95 24.81 5.49
C SER A 150 -11.63 23.97 6.74
N GLU A 151 -12.06 24.44 7.92
CA GLU A 151 -11.99 23.63 9.15
C GLU A 151 -12.68 22.26 8.99
N TRP A 152 -13.77 22.21 8.23
CA TRP A 152 -14.46 20.97 7.98
C TRP A 152 -13.61 20.00 7.15
N ASP A 153 -12.92 20.51 6.12
CA ASP A 153 -12.01 19.70 5.29
C ASP A 153 -10.86 19.14 6.11
N LEU A 154 -10.25 19.97 6.98
CA LEU A 154 -9.23 19.52 7.93
C LEU A 154 -9.76 18.39 8.82
N SER A 155 -10.99 18.50 9.32
CA SER A 155 -11.62 17.44 10.14
C SER A 155 -11.86 16.14 9.37
N GLN A 156 -12.14 16.22 8.07
CA GLN A 156 -12.25 15.03 7.22
C GLN A 156 -10.87 14.39 7.06
N MET A 157 -9.85 15.17 6.74
CA MET A 157 -8.51 14.65 6.44
C MET A 157 -7.91 13.96 7.65
N MET A 158 -8.08 14.58 8.82
CA MET A 158 -7.65 14.00 10.08
C MET A 158 -8.24 12.62 10.33
N PHE A 159 -9.49 12.40 9.97
CA PHE A 159 -10.11 11.09 10.10
C PHE A 159 -9.59 10.10 9.05
N GLU A 160 -9.45 10.54 7.80
CA GLU A 160 -9.08 9.67 6.68
C GLU A 160 -7.67 9.09 6.79
N TYR A 161 -6.68 9.87 7.24
CA TYR A 161 -5.29 9.40 7.38
C TYR A 161 -5.10 8.28 8.41
N PHE A 162 -5.96 8.19 9.43
CA PHE A 162 -5.92 7.10 10.40
C PHE A 162 -6.88 5.97 10.06
N ARG A 163 -7.89 6.23 9.24
CA ARG A 163 -8.86 5.21 8.79
C ARG A 163 -8.26 4.26 7.76
N ILE A 164 -7.50 4.79 6.80
CA ILE A 164 -7.10 4.09 5.58
C ILE A 164 -5.69 3.52 5.77
N GLN A 165 -5.53 2.44 6.54
CA GLN A 165 -4.30 1.62 6.65
C GLN A 165 -3.24 2.03 7.68
N PRO A 166 -3.51 1.88 8.99
CA PRO A 166 -2.48 2.07 10.00
C PRO A 166 -1.36 1.01 9.99
N TRP A 167 -1.51 -0.11 9.27
CA TRP A 167 -0.54 -1.21 9.29
C TRP A 167 0.68 -0.99 8.38
N VAL A 168 0.57 -0.19 7.31
CA VAL A 168 1.68 0.03 6.36
C VAL A 168 2.85 0.79 7.01
N TYR A 169 2.60 1.45 8.14
CA TYR A 169 3.61 2.18 8.91
C TYR A 169 4.36 1.32 9.90
N ASP A 170 3.96 0.07 10.15
CA ASP A 170 4.51 -0.75 11.22
C ASP A 170 5.80 -1.44 10.78
N VAL A 171 6.87 -0.64 10.67
CA VAL A 171 8.21 -1.12 10.35
C VAL A 171 9.09 -1.09 11.59
N ASP A 172 9.49 -2.29 12.03
CA ASP A 172 10.43 -2.47 13.14
C ASP A 172 11.88 -2.32 12.68
N SER A 173 12.70 -1.68 13.52
CA SER A 173 14.14 -1.48 13.26
C SER A 173 14.94 -2.78 13.12
N GLY A 174 14.43 -3.89 13.67
CA GLY A 174 15.01 -5.23 13.53
C GLY A 174 14.58 -5.97 12.27
N HIS A 175 13.68 -5.41 11.45
CA HIS A 175 13.28 -6.04 10.20
C HIS A 175 14.48 -6.13 9.24
N PRO A 176 14.82 -7.32 8.72
CA PRO A 176 16.04 -7.52 7.92
C PRO A 176 16.08 -6.65 6.65
N ASP A 177 14.95 -6.53 5.96
CA ASP A 177 14.90 -5.83 4.67
C ASP A 177 14.39 -4.37 4.77
N LEU A 178 13.41 -4.12 5.65
CA LEU A 178 12.71 -2.84 5.78
C LEU A 178 13.14 -2.00 6.98
N GLY A 179 13.96 -2.51 7.91
CA GLY A 179 14.25 -1.84 9.19
C GLY A 179 14.90 -0.46 9.07
N TRP A 180 15.45 -0.13 7.90
CA TRP A 180 15.93 1.20 7.55
C TRP A 180 14.83 2.28 7.48
N MET A 181 13.57 1.89 7.25
CA MET A 181 12.41 2.80 7.25
C MET A 181 11.87 3.08 8.66
N ALA A 182 12.45 2.47 9.70
CA ALA A 182 12.00 2.62 11.09
C ALA A 182 11.92 4.08 11.59
N PRO A 183 12.82 5.02 11.20
CA PRO A 183 12.71 6.41 11.63
C PRO A 183 11.40 7.10 11.18
N ALA A 184 10.97 6.89 9.93
CA ALA A 184 9.70 7.40 9.44
C ALA A 184 8.51 6.70 10.11
N SER A 185 8.59 5.38 10.30
CA SER A 185 7.59 4.56 11.01
C SER A 185 7.36 5.08 12.45
N GLN A 186 8.45 5.36 13.16
CA GLN A 186 8.40 5.93 14.50
C GLN A 186 7.70 7.29 14.53
N SER A 187 7.92 8.13 13.52
CA SER A 187 7.23 9.43 13.40
C SER A 187 5.71 9.27 13.32
N TYR A 188 5.22 8.29 12.56
CA TYR A 188 3.79 7.97 12.52
C TYR A 188 3.28 7.49 13.88
N GLY A 189 4.03 6.60 14.54
CA GLY A 189 3.71 6.12 15.88
C GLY A 189 3.58 7.24 16.91
N ASP A 190 4.52 8.19 16.90
CA ASP A 190 4.52 9.36 17.80
C ASP A 190 3.29 10.25 17.55
N LEU A 191 2.95 10.53 16.27
CA LEU A 191 1.74 11.29 15.92
C LEU A 191 0.46 10.57 16.36
N ARG A 192 0.35 9.27 16.07
CA ARG A 192 -0.82 8.46 16.45
C ARG A 192 -1.03 8.46 17.97
N ASN A 193 0.04 8.19 18.73
CA ASN A 193 0.00 8.21 20.19
C ASN A 193 -0.35 9.61 20.71
N GLY A 194 0.18 10.66 20.08
CA GLY A 194 -0.13 12.05 20.39
C GLY A 194 -1.62 12.38 20.21
N LEU A 195 -2.21 11.93 19.09
CA LEU A 195 -3.63 12.08 18.81
C LEU A 195 -4.50 11.32 19.83
N ASP A 196 -4.19 10.04 20.08
CA ASP A 196 -4.95 9.20 21.00
C ASP A 196 -4.96 9.76 22.43
N ASN A 197 -3.85 10.39 22.85
CA ASN A 197 -3.74 11.04 24.15
C ASN A 197 -4.26 12.48 24.18
N GLY A 198 -4.64 13.05 23.03
CA GLY A 198 -5.05 14.44 22.92
C GLY A 198 -3.96 15.44 23.33
N ASP A 199 -2.70 15.17 22.95
CA ASP A 199 -1.56 16.01 23.34
C ASP A 199 -1.71 17.46 22.81
N PRO A 200 -1.87 18.47 23.68
CA PRO A 200 -2.09 19.86 23.25
C PRO A 200 -0.90 20.46 22.50
N ALA A 201 0.29 19.85 22.58
CA ALA A 201 1.46 20.25 21.80
C ALA A 201 1.36 19.81 20.33
N LEU A 202 0.54 18.80 20.02
CA LEU A 202 0.40 18.22 18.68
C LEU A 202 -0.96 18.52 18.06
N VAL A 203 -2.02 18.53 18.87
CA VAL A 203 -3.39 18.73 18.40
C VAL A 203 -4.07 19.92 19.07
N ARG A 204 -5.15 20.38 18.44
CA ARG A 204 -6.14 21.30 18.98
C ARG A 204 -7.54 20.75 18.77
N GLU A 205 -8.51 21.32 19.48
CA GLU A 205 -9.92 21.06 19.20
C GLU A 205 -10.32 21.64 17.84
N TYR A 206 -11.21 20.92 17.14
CA TYR A 206 -11.90 21.41 15.97
C TYR A 206 -12.72 22.67 16.31
N VAL A 207 -12.65 23.68 15.44
CA VAL A 207 -13.41 24.93 15.63
C VAL A 207 -14.38 25.10 14.47
N PRO A 208 -15.71 24.98 14.68
CA PRO A 208 -16.66 25.11 13.59
C PRO A 208 -16.65 26.53 13.02
N VAL A 209 -16.69 26.62 11.69
CA VAL A 209 -16.90 27.90 11.01
C VAL A 209 -18.31 28.39 11.36
N PRO A 210 -18.50 29.68 11.72
CA PRO A 210 -19.82 30.22 12.02
C PRO A 210 -20.81 29.96 10.88
N GLY A 211 -21.92 29.29 11.18
CA GLY A 211 -22.96 28.95 10.22
C GLY A 211 -22.79 27.58 9.53
N ASP A 212 -21.69 26.86 9.76
CA ASP A 212 -21.54 25.47 9.31
C ASP A 212 -22.27 24.53 10.27
N SER A 213 -23.26 23.79 9.75
CA SER A 213 -24.07 22.84 10.51
C SER A 213 -23.57 21.39 10.41
N ARG A 214 -22.49 21.14 9.65
CA ARG A 214 -21.96 19.79 9.45
C ARG A 214 -21.24 19.33 10.71
N SER A 215 -21.36 18.04 11.01
CA SER A 215 -20.59 17.41 12.10
C SER A 215 -19.17 17.11 11.62
N PRO A 216 -18.13 17.35 12.45
CA PRO A 216 -16.77 16.97 12.12
C PRO A 216 -16.62 15.44 12.16
N LYS A 217 -15.75 14.89 11.32
CA LYS A 217 -15.36 13.46 11.43
C LYS A 217 -14.33 13.24 12.54
N SER A 218 -13.40 14.18 12.70
CA SER A 218 -12.46 14.23 13.82
C SER A 218 -12.72 15.45 14.70
N GLY A 219 -12.83 15.24 16.01
CA GLY A 219 -12.94 16.32 17.00
C GLY A 219 -11.60 17.02 17.31
N LEU A 220 -10.49 16.41 16.89
CA LEU A 220 -9.14 16.92 17.06
C LEU A 220 -8.46 17.15 15.72
N ILE A 221 -7.69 18.22 15.62
CA ILE A 221 -6.95 18.62 14.43
C ILE A 221 -5.48 18.77 14.80
N PHE A 222 -4.56 18.15 14.06
CA PHE A 222 -3.13 18.38 14.24
C PHE A 222 -2.77 19.84 14.00
N HIS A 223 -1.76 20.36 14.70
CA HIS A 223 -1.12 21.62 14.36
C HIS A 223 -0.47 21.54 12.97
N PRO A 224 -0.24 22.67 12.29
CA PRO A 224 0.14 22.69 10.88
C PRO A 224 1.30 21.76 10.50
N GLN A 225 2.38 21.77 11.28
CA GLN A 225 3.55 20.92 11.00
C GLN A 225 3.23 19.43 11.17
N GLN A 226 2.50 19.04 12.21
CA GLN A 226 2.10 17.64 12.42
C GLN A 226 1.15 17.14 11.33
N LEU A 227 0.30 18.02 10.78
CA LEU A 227 -0.56 17.68 9.64
C LEU A 227 0.28 17.47 8.37
N LEU A 228 1.29 18.32 8.13
CA LEU A 228 2.23 18.13 7.02
C LEU A 228 3.01 16.83 7.18
N ASP A 229 3.51 16.55 8.39
CA ASP A 229 4.25 15.32 8.69
C ASP A 229 3.40 14.08 8.41
N LEU A 230 2.15 14.06 8.89
CA LEU A 230 1.20 12.99 8.62
C LEU A 230 0.91 12.84 7.12
N THR A 231 0.75 13.95 6.40
CA THR A 231 0.53 13.97 4.96
C THR A 231 1.71 13.31 4.23
N VAL A 232 2.95 13.70 4.56
CA VAL A 232 4.16 13.11 3.97
C VAL A 232 4.23 11.62 4.27
N LEU A 233 4.07 11.23 5.53
CA LEU A 233 4.12 9.83 5.95
C LEU A 233 3.08 8.98 5.21
N PHE A 234 1.86 9.49 5.06
CA PHE A 234 0.80 8.75 4.36
C PHE A 234 1.15 8.42 2.92
N HIS A 235 1.67 9.40 2.18
CA HIS A 235 2.10 9.15 0.81
C HIS A 235 3.41 8.36 0.74
N LEU A 236 4.32 8.55 1.70
CA LEU A 236 5.61 7.89 1.75
C LEU A 236 5.45 6.37 1.86
N PHE A 237 4.68 5.89 2.85
CA PHE A 237 4.49 4.46 3.12
C PHE A 237 3.61 3.73 2.09
N GLN A 238 3.04 4.43 1.11
CA GLN A 238 2.40 3.81 -0.05
C GLN A 238 3.41 3.41 -1.13
N ASN A 239 4.68 3.74 -0.95
CA ASN A 239 5.74 3.34 -1.88
C ASN A 239 6.48 2.12 -1.31
N SER A 240 6.70 1.13 -2.16
CA SER A 240 7.48 -0.06 -1.81
C SER A 240 8.94 0.29 -1.46
N GLY A 241 9.41 -0.22 -0.32
CA GLY A 241 10.81 -0.11 0.10
C GLY A 241 11.79 -0.79 -0.87
N PRO A 242 11.57 -2.06 -1.25
CA PRO A 242 12.35 -2.75 -2.27
C PRO A 242 12.39 -1.99 -3.61
N LEU A 243 11.26 -1.45 -4.05
CA LEU A 243 11.19 -0.64 -5.27
C LEU A 243 12.07 0.62 -5.18
N VAL A 244 11.99 1.35 -4.06
CA VAL A 244 12.79 2.55 -3.78
C VAL A 244 14.30 2.26 -3.72
N ARG A 245 14.68 1.03 -3.36
CA ARG A 245 16.06 0.55 -3.38
C ARG A 245 16.51 0.01 -4.75
N GLY A 246 15.62 -0.03 -5.74
CA GLY A 246 15.90 -0.51 -7.08
C GLY A 246 15.93 -2.03 -7.20
N GLU A 247 15.37 -2.76 -6.24
CA GLU A 247 15.40 -4.23 -6.24
C GLU A 247 14.67 -4.82 -7.45
N TYR A 248 13.74 -4.07 -8.06
CA TYR A 248 12.98 -4.48 -9.25
C TYR A 248 13.43 -3.81 -10.55
N ASP A 249 14.50 -3.00 -10.54
CA ASP A 249 14.93 -2.20 -11.71
C ASP A 249 15.20 -3.07 -12.96
N TYR A 250 15.58 -4.34 -12.77
CA TYR A 250 15.82 -5.27 -13.87
C TYR A 250 14.55 -5.67 -14.67
N LEU A 251 13.36 -5.43 -14.12
CA LEU A 251 12.07 -5.64 -14.80
C LEU A 251 11.46 -4.34 -15.35
N LEU A 252 12.06 -3.19 -15.05
CA LEU A 252 11.53 -1.88 -15.40
C LEU A 252 12.24 -1.29 -16.60
N THR A 253 11.52 -0.47 -17.37
CA THR A 253 12.14 0.29 -18.47
C THR A 253 12.97 1.47 -17.95
N ASN A 254 12.49 2.11 -16.88
CA ASN A 254 13.19 3.17 -16.18
C ASN A 254 13.44 2.74 -14.74
N ASN A 255 14.63 3.02 -14.23
CA ASN A 255 14.98 2.67 -12.86
C ASN A 255 14.05 3.38 -11.86
N ALA A 256 13.60 2.64 -10.85
CA ALA A 256 12.82 3.14 -9.73
C ALA A 256 13.67 3.45 -8.50
N VAL A 257 14.97 3.12 -8.50
CA VAL A 257 15.86 3.53 -7.41
C VAL A 257 15.83 5.04 -7.19
N SER A 258 15.64 5.48 -5.94
CA SER A 258 15.63 6.89 -5.58
C SER A 258 16.33 7.15 -4.24
N THR A 259 17.47 7.85 -4.29
CA THR A 259 18.22 8.24 -3.08
C THR A 259 17.44 9.23 -2.23
N ASP A 260 16.64 10.09 -2.85
CA ASP A 260 15.85 11.10 -2.15
C ASP A 260 14.71 10.43 -1.38
N MET A 261 14.01 9.47 -1.99
CA MET A 261 13.02 8.65 -1.28
C MET A 261 13.64 7.85 -0.15
N GLN A 262 14.82 7.27 -0.37
CA GLN A 262 15.54 6.56 0.69
C GLN A 262 15.85 7.48 1.87
N SER A 263 16.35 8.69 1.60
CA SER A 263 16.63 9.69 2.63
C SER A 263 15.37 10.13 3.40
N ILE A 264 14.20 10.17 2.76
CA ILE A 264 12.94 10.56 3.42
C ILE A 264 12.43 9.42 4.34
N PHE A 265 12.59 8.16 3.95
CA PHE A 265 12.29 7.00 4.80
C PHE A 265 13.22 6.88 6.03
N GLU A 266 14.51 7.21 5.87
CA GLU A 266 15.49 7.19 6.96
C GLU A 266 15.40 8.42 7.88
N LYS A 267 14.55 9.38 7.54
CA LYS A 267 14.33 10.61 8.30
C LYS A 267 13.19 10.43 9.30
N GLN A 268 13.38 10.96 10.52
CA GLN A 268 12.29 11.21 11.46
C GLN A 268 11.73 12.63 11.22
N ALA A 269 10.44 12.84 11.41
CA ALA A 269 9.79 14.16 11.35
C ALA A 269 10.57 15.22 12.17
N PRO A 270 10.56 16.51 11.77
CA PRO A 270 9.61 17.14 10.84
C PRO A 270 9.99 17.05 9.35
N TYR A 271 8.98 16.93 8.50
CA TYR A 271 9.07 16.94 7.05
C TYR A 271 8.75 18.33 6.46
N THR A 272 9.18 18.54 5.22
CA THR A 272 8.97 19.80 4.48
C THR A 272 8.00 19.58 3.31
N THR A 273 7.48 20.67 2.75
CA THR A 273 6.72 20.60 1.49
C THR A 273 7.56 20.13 0.31
N ASN A 274 8.89 20.27 0.38
CA ASN A 274 9.80 19.68 -0.61
C ASN A 274 9.85 18.15 -0.48
N ASP A 275 9.91 17.62 0.76
CA ASP A 275 9.81 16.18 1.00
C ASP A 275 8.48 15.64 0.44
N LEU A 276 7.37 16.36 0.69
CA LEU A 276 6.06 16.00 0.15
C LEU A 276 6.06 15.97 -1.38
N ALA A 277 6.61 17.00 -2.03
CA ALA A 277 6.69 17.07 -3.48
C ALA A 277 7.51 15.90 -4.07
N THR A 278 8.64 15.56 -3.46
CA THR A 278 9.47 14.40 -3.86
C THR A 278 8.69 13.10 -3.78
N VAL A 279 7.96 12.88 -2.67
CA VAL A 279 7.16 11.66 -2.48
C VAL A 279 6.03 11.56 -3.51
N LEU A 280 5.32 12.67 -3.78
CA LEU A 280 4.23 12.68 -4.74
C LEU A 280 4.71 12.49 -6.19
N ASP A 281 5.82 13.11 -6.57
CA ASP A 281 6.42 12.95 -7.90
C ASP A 281 6.88 11.50 -8.11
N TYR A 282 7.57 10.94 -7.12
CA TYR A 282 7.99 9.53 -7.16
C TYR A 282 6.78 8.59 -7.30
N GLN A 283 5.75 8.75 -6.46
CA GLN A 283 4.55 7.91 -6.51
C GLN A 283 3.88 7.99 -7.90
N SER A 284 3.73 9.21 -8.46
CA SER A 284 3.15 9.40 -9.78
C SER A 284 3.96 8.68 -10.88
N GLN A 285 5.29 8.70 -10.80
CA GLN A 285 6.16 8.00 -11.73
C GLN A 285 6.02 6.47 -11.59
N GLN A 286 5.89 5.96 -10.37
CA GLN A 286 5.77 4.52 -10.14
C GLN A 286 4.41 3.95 -10.58
N MET A 287 3.34 4.74 -10.56
CA MET A 287 2.05 4.30 -11.12
C MET A 287 2.15 3.90 -12.59
N LEU A 288 3.05 4.53 -13.36
CA LEU A 288 3.32 4.17 -14.77
C LEU A 288 3.99 2.79 -14.92
N ASN A 289 4.63 2.28 -13.87
CA ASN A 289 5.40 1.03 -13.90
C ASN A 289 4.58 -0.21 -13.54
N VAL A 290 3.39 -0.05 -12.95
CA VAL A 290 2.55 -1.18 -12.49
C VAL A 290 2.26 -2.16 -13.63
N MET A 291 1.58 -1.71 -14.69
CA MET A 291 1.20 -2.59 -15.81
C MET A 291 2.40 -3.13 -16.61
N PRO A 292 3.45 -2.33 -16.89
CA PRO A 292 4.68 -2.85 -17.51
C PRO A 292 5.32 -4.03 -16.79
N LEU A 293 5.32 -4.08 -15.45
CA LEU A 293 5.88 -5.21 -14.70
C LEU A 293 5.17 -6.53 -15.03
N TYR A 294 3.84 -6.53 -15.01
CA TYR A 294 3.03 -7.69 -15.39
C TYR A 294 3.26 -8.08 -16.85
N SER A 295 3.28 -7.11 -17.76
CA SER A 295 3.51 -7.37 -19.19
C SER A 295 4.90 -7.95 -19.46
N ASN A 296 5.94 -7.45 -18.79
CA ASN A 296 7.31 -7.92 -18.97
C ASN A 296 7.48 -9.38 -18.52
N LEU A 297 6.87 -9.75 -17.39
CA LEU A 297 6.89 -11.14 -16.91
C LEU A 297 6.01 -12.07 -17.75
N ALA A 298 4.91 -11.57 -18.32
CA ALA A 298 4.12 -12.36 -19.26
C ALA A 298 4.96 -12.70 -20.51
N ASN A 299 5.80 -11.77 -20.97
CA ASN A 299 6.71 -11.97 -22.10
C ASN A 299 7.83 -12.99 -21.82
N THR A 300 8.14 -13.32 -20.56
CA THR A 300 9.13 -14.35 -20.22
C THR A 300 8.53 -15.76 -20.11
N SER A 301 7.24 -15.94 -20.38
CA SER A 301 6.48 -17.19 -20.12
C SER A 301 6.45 -17.61 -18.64
N GLN A 302 6.83 -16.71 -17.73
CA GLN A 302 6.72 -16.94 -16.29
C GLN A 302 5.29 -16.68 -15.81
N VAL A 303 4.61 -15.72 -16.42
CA VAL A 303 3.26 -15.29 -16.05
C VAL A 303 2.26 -15.64 -17.14
N GLU A 304 1.13 -16.20 -16.73
CA GLU A 304 -0.11 -16.20 -17.51
C GLU A 304 -1.00 -15.04 -17.05
N LEU A 305 -1.51 -14.24 -18.00
CA LEU A 305 -2.47 -13.18 -17.72
C LEU A 305 -3.87 -13.62 -18.12
N THR A 306 -4.82 -13.45 -17.19
CA THR A 306 -6.25 -13.69 -17.40
C THR A 306 -7.04 -12.46 -17.00
N THR A 307 -8.29 -12.37 -17.45
CA THR A 307 -9.19 -11.26 -17.17
C THR A 307 -10.51 -11.77 -16.59
N THR A 308 -11.35 -10.84 -16.17
CA THR A 308 -12.73 -11.07 -15.71
C THR A 308 -13.64 -10.03 -16.37
N PRO A 309 -14.98 -10.17 -16.28
CA PRO A 309 -15.88 -9.18 -16.84
C PRO A 309 -15.61 -7.78 -16.24
N LYS A 310 -15.79 -6.72 -17.04
CA LYS A 310 -15.21 -5.39 -16.84
C LYS A 310 -15.25 -4.85 -15.40
N TYR A 311 -16.44 -4.73 -14.82
CA TYR A 311 -16.63 -4.16 -13.47
C TYR A 311 -16.71 -5.22 -12.37
N HIS A 312 -16.21 -6.42 -12.65
CA HIS A 312 -16.27 -7.56 -11.74
C HIS A 312 -17.69 -7.84 -11.17
N PRO A 313 -18.76 -7.84 -11.99
CA PRO A 313 -20.09 -8.13 -11.51
C PRO A 313 -20.22 -9.59 -11.07
N ILE A 314 -21.13 -9.84 -10.14
CA ILE A 314 -21.61 -11.19 -9.87
C ILE A 314 -22.55 -11.57 -11.02
N MET A 315 -21.99 -12.04 -12.14
CA MET A 315 -22.75 -12.33 -13.38
C MET A 315 -24.03 -13.15 -13.16
N PRO A 316 -24.06 -14.18 -12.28
CA PRO A 316 -25.30 -14.90 -12.00
C PRO A 316 -26.45 -14.00 -11.51
N LEU A 317 -26.16 -12.96 -10.71
CA LEU A 317 -27.17 -12.02 -10.23
C LEU A 317 -27.72 -11.14 -11.37
N LEU A 318 -26.90 -10.79 -12.35
CA LEU A 318 -27.35 -10.07 -13.54
C LEU A 318 -28.24 -10.97 -14.41
N ALA A 319 -27.77 -12.20 -14.67
CA ALA A 319 -28.44 -13.14 -15.56
C ALA A 319 -29.74 -13.72 -14.98
N MET A 320 -29.81 -13.95 -13.67
CA MET A 320 -30.98 -14.59 -13.06
C MET A 320 -32.20 -13.65 -13.04
N PRO A 321 -33.40 -14.18 -13.36
CA PRO A 321 -34.65 -13.47 -13.09
C PRO A 321 -34.95 -13.49 -11.57
N GLY A 322 -36.01 -12.79 -11.17
CA GLY A 322 -36.50 -12.77 -9.81
C GLY A 322 -36.73 -14.18 -9.23
N TRP A 323 -36.62 -14.29 -7.90
CA TRP A 323 -36.80 -15.54 -7.16
C TRP A 323 -37.71 -15.33 -5.96
N THR A 324 -38.12 -16.42 -5.31
CA THR A 324 -38.92 -16.37 -4.08
C THR A 324 -38.18 -17.10 -2.97
N TYR A 325 -38.04 -16.47 -1.81
CA TYR A 325 -37.42 -17.06 -0.63
C TYR A 325 -38.32 -18.17 -0.02
N GLU A 326 -37.75 -19.00 0.87
CA GLU A 326 -38.48 -20.08 1.54
C GLU A 326 -39.67 -19.58 2.38
N ASP A 327 -39.62 -18.33 2.85
CA ASP A 327 -40.69 -17.66 3.59
C ASP A 327 -41.78 -17.05 2.69
N GLY A 328 -41.67 -17.22 1.38
CA GLY A 328 -42.62 -16.74 0.37
C GLY A 328 -42.43 -15.30 -0.06
N ILE A 329 -41.38 -14.60 0.39
CA ILE A 329 -41.10 -13.22 -0.03
C ILE A 329 -40.48 -13.22 -1.44
N PRO A 330 -41.10 -12.53 -2.44
CA PRO A 330 -40.55 -12.46 -3.79
C PRO A 330 -39.51 -11.33 -3.92
N VAL A 331 -38.48 -11.58 -4.72
CA VAL A 331 -37.55 -10.58 -5.26
C VAL A 331 -37.92 -10.36 -6.71
N GLU A 332 -38.58 -9.24 -7.01
CA GLU A 332 -38.98 -8.88 -8.37
C GLU A 332 -37.81 -8.26 -9.13
N LYS A 333 -37.27 -9.00 -10.11
CA LYS A 333 -36.13 -8.57 -10.95
C LYS A 333 -36.22 -9.19 -12.34
N THR A 334 -35.89 -8.43 -13.38
CA THR A 334 -35.70 -8.95 -14.74
C THR A 334 -34.27 -9.50 -14.95
N SER A 335 -34.05 -10.34 -15.95
CA SER A 335 -32.69 -10.73 -16.37
C SER A 335 -32.02 -9.65 -17.21
N TRP A 336 -30.73 -9.39 -16.97
CA TRP A 336 -29.94 -8.33 -17.61
C TRP A 336 -28.87 -8.96 -18.49
N ILE A 337 -29.29 -9.77 -19.48
CA ILE A 337 -28.37 -10.58 -20.28
C ILE A 337 -27.48 -9.72 -21.19
N SER A 338 -28.01 -8.62 -21.73
CA SER A 338 -27.19 -7.69 -22.52
C SER A 338 -26.04 -7.11 -21.70
N ASP A 339 -26.29 -6.74 -20.44
CA ASP A 339 -25.23 -6.26 -19.53
C ASP A 339 -24.21 -7.37 -19.24
N VAL A 340 -24.62 -8.63 -19.10
CA VAL A 340 -23.67 -9.75 -18.98
C VAL A 340 -22.78 -9.87 -20.23
N GLU A 341 -23.37 -9.77 -21.42
CA GLU A 341 -22.64 -9.84 -22.68
C GLU A 341 -21.67 -8.66 -22.83
N ASP A 342 -22.12 -7.44 -22.53
CA ASP A 342 -21.31 -6.22 -22.57
C ASP A 342 -20.14 -6.32 -21.58
N GLN A 343 -20.37 -6.74 -20.33
CA GLN A 343 -19.31 -6.89 -19.32
C GLN A 343 -18.26 -7.92 -19.73
N VAL A 344 -18.66 -9.02 -20.38
CA VAL A 344 -17.73 -10.04 -20.89
C VAL A 344 -16.95 -9.51 -22.09
N SER A 345 -17.62 -8.85 -23.04
CA SER A 345 -16.98 -8.30 -24.23
C SER A 345 -15.97 -7.21 -23.84
N GLU A 346 -16.39 -6.22 -23.06
CA GLU A 346 -15.52 -5.12 -22.64
C GLU A 346 -14.42 -5.56 -21.67
N GLY A 347 -14.55 -6.74 -21.05
CA GLY A 347 -13.49 -7.28 -20.21
C GLY A 347 -12.39 -8.03 -20.98
N LEU A 348 -12.65 -8.36 -22.25
CA LEU A 348 -11.68 -9.00 -23.16
C LEU A 348 -10.97 -8.00 -24.07
N ASP A 349 -11.58 -6.84 -24.32
CA ASP A 349 -10.99 -5.71 -25.05
C ASP A 349 -9.91 -5.00 -24.21
#